data_AF-A0A2Y8JKR2-F1
#
_entry.id   AF-A0A2Y8JKR2-F1
#
_cell.length_a   1.000
_cell.length_b   1.000
_cell.length_c   1.000
_cell.angle_alpha   90.00
_cell.angle_beta   90.00
_cell.angle_gamma   90.00
#
_symmetry.space_group_name_H-M   'P 1'
#
loop_
_entity.id
_entity.type
_entity.pdbx_description
1 polymer ?
#
loop_
_entity_poly.entity_id
_entity_poly.type
_entity_poly.pdbx_seq_one_letter_code
_entity_poly.pdbx_strand_id
1 'polypeptide(L)'
;MVQAQAEVLYLIRAPEMTDVQHIYDRVAKIAEGAALMTETTVECRFDKACSSYLPNRTLENAMYQALSHFGTPEWNSEELAFAKQIQATLTSNDRQNSLNNIAATGGENGKVFALRHRETVLANEVAPYAATDNVLAASTDVGDVSWKLPVAQCFSPCFAVGTPLHTWQLVSQGRTSIAHKGMLLAAKTMAATTVNLFLDSGLLQECQQEHQQVTDTQPYHCPIPKNVTPSPLK
;
A
#
# COMPACT_ATOMS: atom_id res chain seq x y z
N MET A 1 -24.04 13.06 -36.80
CA MET A 1 -24.06 11.62 -36.47
C MET A 1 -24.24 11.53 -34.97
N VAL A 2 -25.23 10.76 -34.50
CA VAL A 2 -25.38 10.43 -33.07
C VAL A 2 -24.64 9.12 -32.83
N GLN A 3 -23.80 9.05 -31.80
CA GLN A 3 -23.01 7.87 -31.48
C GLN A 3 -23.91 6.71 -31.03
N ALA A 4 -23.73 5.53 -31.63
CA ALA A 4 -24.54 4.35 -31.33
C ALA A 4 -24.07 3.56 -30.09
N GLN A 5 -22.84 3.79 -29.61
CA GLN A 5 -22.22 3.07 -28.51
C GLN A 5 -21.34 4.01 -27.68
N ALA A 6 -21.25 3.72 -26.39
CA ALA A 6 -20.34 4.36 -25.45
C ALA A 6 -19.89 3.33 -24.40
N GLU A 7 -18.67 3.49 -23.90
CA GLU A 7 -18.09 2.65 -22.85
C GLU A 7 -17.43 3.54 -21.80
N VAL A 8 -17.56 3.17 -20.53
CA VAL A 8 -16.99 3.87 -19.39
C VAL A 8 -16.47 2.87 -18.36
N LEU A 9 -15.33 3.19 -17.74
CA LEU A 9 -14.75 2.39 -16.66
C LEU A 9 -14.91 3.14 -15.32
N TYR A 10 -15.49 2.47 -14.34
CA TYR A 10 -15.65 2.99 -12.98
C TYR A 10 -14.70 2.29 -12.01
N LEU A 11 -13.99 3.08 -11.20
CA LEU A 11 -13.26 2.60 -10.03
C LEU A 11 -13.99 3.08 -8.78
N ILE A 12 -14.40 2.14 -7.94
CA ILE A 12 -15.16 2.41 -6.72
C ILE A 12 -14.26 2.09 -5.52
N ARG A 13 -14.19 3.01 -4.55
CA ARG A 13 -13.39 2.84 -3.33
C ARG A 13 -14.14 3.31 -2.11
N ALA A 14 -14.11 2.50 -1.05
CA ALA A 14 -14.52 2.84 0.31
C ALA A 14 -13.56 2.13 1.29
N PRO A 15 -13.50 2.56 2.57
CA PRO A 15 -12.71 1.86 3.59
C PRO A 15 -13.16 0.41 3.79
N GLU A 16 -14.47 0.18 3.77
CA GLU A 16 -15.07 -1.14 3.97
C GLU A 16 -15.63 -1.73 2.67
N MET A 17 -15.47 -3.05 2.49
CA MET A 17 -15.92 -3.75 1.28
C MET A 17 -17.44 -3.79 1.13
N THR A 18 -18.18 -3.78 2.24
CA THR A 18 -19.65 -3.69 2.22
C THR A 18 -20.12 -2.38 1.59
N ASP A 19 -19.39 -1.28 1.86
CA ASP A 19 -19.71 0.02 1.29
C ASP A 19 -19.39 0.07 -0.21
N VAL A 20 -18.30 -0.56 -0.65
CA VAL A 20 -17.98 -0.72 -2.07
C VAL A 20 -19.11 -1.46 -2.79
N GLN A 21 -19.61 -2.54 -2.21
CA GLN A 21 -20.72 -3.31 -2.81
C GLN A 21 -22.00 -2.48 -2.91
N HIS A 22 -22.37 -1.75 -1.84
CA HIS A 22 -23.53 -0.87 -1.88
C HIS A 22 -23.41 0.24 -2.93
N ILE A 23 -22.21 0.82 -3.10
CA ILE A 23 -21.97 1.84 -4.11
C ILE A 23 -22.03 1.22 -5.52
N TYR A 24 -21.45 0.04 -5.72
CA TYR A 24 -21.53 -0.69 -6.99
C TYR A 24 -22.98 -0.97 -7.39
N ASP A 25 -23.80 -1.51 -6.48
CA ASP A 25 -25.21 -1.82 -6.73
C ASP A 25 -26.00 -0.56 -7.11
N ARG A 26 -25.67 0.58 -6.49
CA ARG A 26 -26.28 1.89 -6.83
C ARG A 26 -25.85 2.37 -8.21
N VAL A 27 -24.58 2.26 -8.57
CA VAL A 27 -24.07 2.63 -9.90
C VAL A 27 -24.73 1.77 -10.98
N ALA A 28 -24.84 0.45 -10.75
CA ALA A 28 -25.53 -0.46 -11.67
C ALA A 28 -27.00 -0.07 -11.89
N LYS A 29 -27.75 0.19 -10.81
CA LYS A 29 -29.15 0.64 -10.89
C LYS A 29 -29.31 1.97 -11.64
N ILE A 30 -28.38 2.91 -11.48
CA ILE A 30 -28.39 4.18 -12.22
C ILE A 30 -28.19 3.91 -13.71
N ALA A 31 -27.26 3.02 -14.08
CA ALA A 31 -26.99 2.66 -15.46
C ALA A 31 -28.22 1.99 -16.12
N GLU A 32 -28.88 1.08 -15.41
CA GLU A 32 -30.15 0.47 -15.85
C GLU A 32 -31.25 1.52 -16.06
N GLY A 33 -31.39 2.47 -15.12
CA GLY A 33 -32.37 3.56 -15.26
C GLY A 33 -32.08 4.48 -16.45
N ALA A 34 -30.81 4.78 -16.72
CA ALA A 34 -30.39 5.57 -17.88
C ALA A 34 -30.64 4.84 -19.21
N ALA A 35 -30.41 3.52 -19.25
CA ALA A 35 -30.73 2.70 -20.41
C ALA A 35 -32.24 2.72 -20.69
N LEU A 36 -33.04 2.53 -19.65
CA LEU A 36 -34.50 2.55 -19.73
C LEU A 36 -35.04 3.89 -20.25
N MET A 37 -34.58 5.03 -19.71
CA MET A 37 -35.10 6.35 -20.09
C MET A 37 -34.74 6.77 -21.51
N THR A 38 -33.71 6.17 -22.10
CA THR A 38 -33.19 6.51 -23.44
C THR A 38 -33.51 5.46 -24.48
N GLU A 39 -34.28 4.42 -24.12
CA GLU A 39 -34.58 3.27 -25.00
C GLU A 39 -33.31 2.59 -25.54
N THR A 40 -32.25 2.54 -24.71
CA THR A 40 -30.99 1.85 -25.02
C THR A 40 -30.79 0.62 -24.14
N THR A 41 -29.69 -0.11 -24.35
CA THR A 41 -29.28 -1.26 -23.54
C THR A 41 -27.96 -0.96 -22.84
N VAL A 42 -27.76 -1.54 -21.65
CA VAL A 42 -26.50 -1.47 -20.91
C VAL A 42 -26.00 -2.87 -20.56
N GLU A 43 -24.69 -3.07 -20.66
CA GLU A 43 -23.98 -4.24 -20.17
C GLU A 43 -22.98 -3.78 -19.10
N CYS A 44 -23.07 -4.36 -17.90
CA CYS A 44 -22.14 -4.11 -16.81
C CYS A 44 -21.14 -5.27 -16.72
N ARG A 45 -19.87 -5.00 -17.03
CA ARG A 45 -18.79 -5.98 -16.90
C ARG A 45 -17.96 -5.73 -15.65
N PHE A 46 -17.80 -6.75 -14.82
CA PHE A 46 -16.86 -6.72 -13.70
C PHE A 46 -15.43 -6.91 -14.22
N ASP A 47 -14.55 -5.95 -13.94
CA ASP A 47 -13.16 -5.96 -14.40
C ASP A 47 -12.20 -6.52 -13.33
N LYS A 48 -12.20 -5.90 -12.15
CA LYS A 48 -11.34 -6.28 -11.02
C LYS A 48 -11.86 -5.75 -9.69
N ALA A 49 -11.38 -6.35 -8.60
CA ALA A 49 -11.49 -5.81 -7.25
C ALA A 49 -10.30 -6.24 -6.40
N CYS A 50 -10.06 -5.53 -5.30
CA CYS A 50 -9.13 -5.90 -4.24
C CYS A 50 -9.79 -5.62 -2.89
N SER A 51 -9.58 -6.50 -1.92
CA SER A 51 -10.10 -6.32 -0.56
C SER A 51 -9.31 -5.26 0.23
N SER A 52 -9.90 -4.76 1.33
CA SER A 52 -9.16 -3.95 2.30
C SER A 52 -7.98 -4.73 2.88
N TYR A 53 -6.94 -4.03 3.34
CA TYR A 53 -5.80 -4.68 3.98
C TYR A 53 -6.10 -4.93 5.46
N LEU A 54 -6.09 -6.20 5.87
CA LEU A 54 -6.10 -6.62 7.27
C LEU A 54 -4.67 -6.65 7.85
N PRO A 55 -4.28 -5.70 8.72
CA PRO A 55 -2.95 -5.69 9.34
C PRO A 55 -2.82 -6.76 10.45
N ASN A 56 -1.60 -7.28 10.63
CA ASN A 56 -1.24 -8.11 11.79
C ASN A 56 -0.18 -7.39 12.63
N ARG A 57 -0.59 -6.82 13.76
CA ARG A 57 0.23 -5.93 14.59
C ARG A 57 1.37 -6.65 15.26
N THR A 58 1.17 -7.91 15.63
CA THR A 58 2.23 -8.78 16.16
C THR A 58 3.35 -8.95 15.13
N LEU A 59 2.99 -9.29 13.89
CA LEU A 59 3.95 -9.45 12.80
C LEU A 59 4.58 -8.13 12.36
N GLU A 60 3.82 -7.04 12.34
CA GLU A 60 4.33 -5.69 12.06
C GLU A 60 5.39 -5.29 13.08
N ASN A 61 5.16 -5.54 14.37
CA ASN A 61 6.16 -5.27 15.42
C ASN A 61 7.42 -6.13 15.23
N ALA A 62 7.28 -7.43 14.93
CA ALA A 62 8.43 -8.29 14.64
C ALA A 62 9.23 -7.82 13.43
N MET A 63 8.54 -7.35 12.38
CA MET A 63 9.17 -6.76 11.20
C MET A 63 9.85 -5.43 11.49
N TYR A 64 9.25 -4.60 12.34
CA TYR A 64 9.85 -3.35 12.81
C TYR A 64 11.14 -3.62 13.60
N GLN A 65 11.16 -4.58 14.53
CA GLN A 65 12.40 -4.94 15.25
C GLN A 65 13.50 -5.41 14.30
N ALA A 66 13.16 -6.22 13.28
CA ALA A 66 14.11 -6.64 12.26
C ALA A 66 14.66 -5.45 11.45
N LEU A 67 13.80 -4.51 11.04
CA LEU A 67 14.22 -3.30 10.35
C LEU A 67 15.11 -2.41 11.23
N SER A 68 14.73 -2.20 12.50
CA SER A 68 15.51 -1.43 13.47
C SER A 68 16.89 -2.02 13.73
N HIS A 69 17.01 -3.36 13.72
CA HIS A 69 18.30 -4.04 13.86
C HIS A 69 19.27 -3.69 12.70
N PHE A 70 18.77 -3.66 11.47
CA PHE A 70 19.61 -3.33 10.30
C PHE A 70 19.84 -1.82 10.12
N GLY A 71 18.92 -0.99 10.58
CA GLY A 71 18.99 0.46 10.43
C GLY A 71 18.76 0.91 8.99
N THR A 72 19.40 2.02 8.60
CA THR A 72 19.31 2.57 7.23
C THR A 72 20.62 2.35 6.46
N PRO A 73 20.58 2.29 5.11
CA PRO A 73 21.79 2.16 4.32
C PRO A 73 22.67 3.41 4.43
N GLU A 74 23.99 3.22 4.32
CA GLU A 74 24.92 4.34 4.18
C GLU A 74 24.83 4.91 2.76
N TRP A 75 24.73 6.24 2.66
CA TRP A 75 24.65 6.97 1.41
C TRP A 75 25.97 7.64 1.07
N ASN A 76 26.43 7.48 -0.16
CA ASN A 76 27.62 8.17 -0.64
C ASN A 76 27.29 9.57 -1.19
N SER A 77 28.33 10.35 -1.51
CA SER A 77 28.18 11.73 -2.00
C SER A 77 27.46 11.82 -3.35
N GLU A 78 27.67 10.87 -4.25
CA GLU A 78 27.02 10.82 -5.57
C GLU A 78 25.52 10.54 -5.45
N GLU A 79 25.13 9.60 -4.59
CA GLU A 79 23.75 9.26 -4.27
C GLU A 79 23.02 10.44 -3.64
N LEU A 80 23.64 11.12 -2.68
CA LEU A 80 23.10 12.33 -2.07
C LEU A 80 22.96 13.47 -3.09
N ALA A 81 23.95 13.65 -3.98
CA ALA A 81 23.89 14.68 -5.02
C ALA A 81 22.75 14.40 -6.03
N PHE A 82 22.62 13.16 -6.48
CA PHE A 82 21.53 12.75 -7.37
C PHE A 82 20.16 12.90 -6.70
N ALA A 83 20.00 12.44 -5.46
CA ALA A 83 18.75 12.56 -4.73
C ALA A 83 18.36 14.04 -4.48
N LYS A 84 19.34 14.95 -4.29
CA LYS A 84 19.09 16.39 -4.25
C LYS A 84 18.57 16.94 -5.58
N GLN A 85 19.08 16.46 -6.72
CA GLN A 85 18.56 16.83 -8.04
C GLN A 85 17.10 16.40 -8.20
N ILE A 86 16.75 15.18 -7.76
CA ILE A 86 15.36 14.72 -7.74
C ILE A 86 14.51 15.64 -6.85
N GLN A 87 14.95 15.90 -5.62
CA GLN A 87 14.21 16.72 -4.66
C GLN A 87 13.97 18.14 -5.16
N ALA A 88 14.90 18.72 -5.93
CA ALA A 88 14.75 20.03 -6.55
C ALA A 88 13.62 20.10 -7.61
N THR A 89 13.16 18.95 -8.13
CA THR A 89 12.00 18.87 -9.03
C THR A 89 10.66 18.73 -8.31
N LEU A 90 10.67 18.56 -6.98
CA LEU A 90 9.48 18.29 -6.18
C LEU A 90 8.90 19.58 -5.61
N THR A 91 7.57 19.63 -5.50
CA THR A 91 6.90 20.74 -4.82
C THR A 91 7.06 20.63 -3.30
N SER A 92 6.80 21.72 -2.58
CA SER A 92 6.68 21.68 -1.11
C SER A 92 5.57 20.73 -0.65
N ASN A 93 4.47 20.66 -1.41
CA ASN A 93 3.35 19.77 -1.12
C ASN A 93 3.75 18.29 -1.25
N ASP A 94 4.52 17.92 -2.27
CA ASP A 94 5.01 16.54 -2.45
C ASP A 94 5.84 16.08 -1.26
N ARG A 95 6.79 16.94 -0.83
CA ARG A 95 7.64 16.68 0.33
C ARG A 95 6.83 16.57 1.61
N GLN A 96 5.90 17.49 1.83
CA GLN A 96 5.04 17.48 3.01
C GLN A 96 4.14 16.25 3.05
N ASN A 97 3.54 15.85 1.92
CA ASN A 97 2.71 14.65 1.83
C ASN A 97 3.49 13.38 2.13
N SER A 98 4.72 13.26 1.60
CA SER A 98 5.60 12.14 1.92
C SER A 98 5.90 12.05 3.41
N LEU A 99 6.21 13.18 4.07
CA LEU A 99 6.49 13.21 5.50
C LEU A 99 5.25 12.94 6.34
N ASN A 100 4.07 13.41 5.91
CA ASN A 100 2.80 13.11 6.57
C ASN A 100 2.47 11.61 6.51
N ASN A 101 2.72 10.96 5.37
CA ASN A 101 2.55 9.51 5.23
C ASN A 101 3.48 8.74 6.18
N ILE A 102 4.73 9.18 6.34
CA ILE A 102 5.66 8.57 7.30
C ILE A 102 5.21 8.85 8.74
N ALA A 103 4.76 10.08 9.04
CA ALA A 103 4.27 10.41 10.37
C ALA A 103 3.07 9.55 10.79
N ALA A 104 2.20 9.22 9.83
CA ALA A 104 1.02 8.41 10.06
C ALA A 104 1.34 7.00 10.58
N THR A 105 2.55 6.46 10.34
CA THR A 105 2.95 5.12 10.79
C THR A 105 3.53 5.08 12.21
N GLY A 106 3.79 6.25 12.82
CA GLY A 106 4.55 6.35 14.08
C GLY A 106 3.83 7.06 15.22
N GLY A 107 2.54 7.39 15.06
CA GLY A 107 1.78 8.16 16.05
C GLY A 107 2.42 9.52 16.35
N GLU A 108 2.49 9.91 17.63
CA GLU A 108 3.08 11.20 18.02
C GLU A 108 4.59 11.26 17.72
N ASN A 109 5.31 10.15 17.95
CA ASN A 109 6.72 10.04 17.59
C ASN A 109 6.94 10.19 16.08
N GLY A 110 6.00 9.70 15.26
CA GLY A 110 6.00 9.89 13.81
C GLY A 110 5.92 11.36 13.40
N LYS A 111 5.12 12.17 14.10
CA LYS A 111 5.06 13.63 13.85
C LYS A 111 6.39 14.30 14.18
N VAL A 112 6.98 13.97 15.32
CA VAL A 112 8.30 14.49 15.72
C VAL A 112 9.37 14.09 14.70
N PHE A 113 9.35 12.83 14.24
CA PHE A 113 10.22 12.32 13.18
C PHE A 113 10.06 13.14 11.88
N ALA A 114 8.83 13.38 11.43
CA ALA A 114 8.58 14.16 10.22
C ALA A 114 9.09 15.61 10.34
N LEU A 115 8.99 16.23 11.53
CA LEU A 115 9.48 17.59 11.75
C LEU A 115 11.01 17.70 11.62
N ARG A 116 11.76 16.75 12.18
CA ARG A 116 13.23 16.74 12.10
C ARG A 116 13.77 16.32 10.73
N HIS A 117 12.97 15.62 9.93
CA HIS A 117 13.36 15.12 8.61
C HIS A 117 12.84 15.94 7.43
N ARG A 118 12.38 17.19 7.67
CA ARG A 118 11.91 18.11 6.62
C ARG A 118 12.89 18.35 5.48
N GLU A 119 14.18 18.43 5.82
CA GLU A 119 15.27 18.67 4.87
C GLU A 119 16.05 17.38 4.54
N THR A 120 15.59 16.22 5.02
CA THR A 120 16.23 14.95 4.72
C THR A 120 16.00 14.59 3.25
N VAL A 121 17.09 14.26 2.56
CA VAL A 121 17.07 13.94 1.13
C VAL A 121 16.94 12.43 0.91
N LEU A 122 17.72 11.64 1.64
CA LEU A 122 17.63 10.19 1.71
C LEU A 122 17.45 9.80 3.17
N ALA A 123 16.54 8.86 3.44
CA ALA A 123 16.25 8.46 4.82
C ALA A 123 17.52 7.90 5.49
N ASN A 124 17.87 8.46 6.63
CA ASN A 124 19.06 8.13 7.41
C ASN A 124 18.71 7.67 8.84
N GLU A 125 17.43 7.44 9.08
CA GLU A 125 16.89 6.92 10.33
C GLU A 125 15.65 6.08 10.03
N VAL A 126 15.45 5.03 10.84
CA VAL A 126 14.23 4.21 10.77
C VAL A 126 13.09 4.99 11.41
N ALA A 127 12.02 5.21 10.65
CA ALA A 127 10.84 5.89 11.17
C ALA A 127 10.20 5.09 12.32
N PRO A 128 9.71 5.76 13.38
CA PRO A 128 9.07 5.07 14.49
C PRO A 128 7.80 4.36 14.02
N TYR A 129 7.54 3.20 14.63
CA TYR A 129 6.32 2.42 14.41
C TYR A 129 5.36 2.56 15.60
N ALA A 130 4.09 2.73 15.29
CA ALA A 130 2.98 2.59 16.23
C ALA A 130 1.80 1.94 15.51
N ALA A 131 1.14 0.98 16.17
CA ALA A 131 -0.09 0.39 15.64
C ALA A 131 -1.14 1.51 15.40
N THR A 132 -1.78 1.48 14.24
CA THR A 132 -2.69 2.55 13.82
C THR A 132 -3.78 2.04 12.90
N ASP A 133 -5.01 2.48 13.14
CA ASP A 133 -6.16 2.19 12.26
C ASP A 133 -6.28 3.23 11.13
N ASN A 134 -5.26 4.07 10.95
CA ASN A 134 -5.20 4.99 9.83
C ASN A 134 -5.13 4.21 8.51
N VAL A 135 -6.07 4.49 7.62
CA VAL A 135 -6.09 3.91 6.29
C VAL A 135 -5.11 4.64 5.39
N LEU A 136 -4.05 3.94 4.95
CA LEU A 136 -3.24 4.41 3.85
C LEU A 136 -4.07 4.37 2.57
N ALA A 137 -4.22 5.51 1.90
CA ALA A 137 -5.04 5.67 0.71
C ALA A 137 -4.45 5.03 -0.56
N ALA A 138 -3.92 3.80 -0.46
CA ALA A 138 -3.41 2.98 -1.54
C ALA A 138 -4.31 1.74 -1.76
N SER A 139 -4.14 1.06 -2.89
CA SER A 139 -4.85 -0.18 -3.19
C SER A 139 -3.84 -1.24 -3.60
N THR A 140 -3.98 -2.45 -3.06
CA THR A 140 -3.09 -3.59 -3.30
C THR A 140 -3.88 -4.89 -3.18
N ASP A 141 -3.57 -5.85 -4.05
CA ASP A 141 -4.07 -7.22 -4.00
C ASP A 141 -3.53 -8.01 -2.80
N VAL A 142 -2.48 -7.53 -2.12
CA VAL A 142 -2.01 -8.06 -0.84
C VAL A 142 -3.11 -8.01 0.23
N GLY A 143 -4.10 -7.12 0.10
CA GLY A 143 -5.28 -7.13 0.98
C GLY A 143 -6.01 -8.47 0.97
N ASP A 144 -6.23 -9.06 -0.20
CA ASP A 144 -6.88 -10.38 -0.31
C ASP A 144 -6.04 -11.50 0.34
N VAL A 145 -4.71 -11.39 0.31
CA VAL A 145 -3.80 -12.32 1.01
C VAL A 145 -3.89 -12.13 2.52
N SER A 146 -3.97 -10.89 3.00
CA SER A 146 -3.97 -10.60 4.44
C SER A 146 -5.27 -11.00 5.16
N TRP A 147 -6.34 -11.22 4.40
CA TRP A 147 -7.56 -11.87 4.90
C TRP A 147 -7.50 -13.40 4.95
N LYS A 148 -6.47 -14.01 4.36
CA LYS A 148 -6.25 -15.47 4.38
C LYS A 148 -5.19 -15.88 5.39
N LEU A 149 -4.18 -15.05 5.60
CA LEU A 149 -3.01 -15.33 6.41
C LEU A 149 -2.51 -14.04 7.07
N PRO A 150 -1.79 -14.11 8.21
CA PRO A 150 -1.10 -12.96 8.78
C PRO A 150 -0.14 -12.31 7.76
N VAL A 151 -0.26 -10.99 7.58
CA VAL A 151 0.61 -10.20 6.70
C VAL A 151 1.09 -8.94 7.43
N ALA A 152 2.35 -8.58 7.17
CA ALA A 152 2.91 -7.27 7.49
C ALA A 152 3.66 -6.74 6.25
N GLN A 153 3.74 -5.42 6.15
CA GLN A 153 4.46 -4.73 5.09
C GLN A 153 5.39 -3.67 5.69
N CYS A 154 6.51 -3.42 5.04
CA CYS A 154 7.41 -2.32 5.40
C CYS A 154 7.77 -1.47 4.17
N PHE A 155 7.96 -0.18 4.39
CA PHE A 155 8.63 0.68 3.42
C PHE A 155 10.15 0.63 3.65
N SER A 156 10.90 0.68 2.56
CA SER A 156 12.37 0.74 2.56
C SER A 156 12.84 1.93 1.71
N PRO A 157 13.96 2.61 2.05
CA PRO A 157 14.39 3.82 1.38
C PRO A 157 15.02 3.52 0.01
N CYS A 158 14.18 3.29 -0.99
CA CYS A 158 14.60 3.00 -2.36
C CYS A 158 14.70 4.26 -3.26
N PHE A 159 14.33 5.43 -2.74
CA PHE A 159 14.25 6.68 -3.49
C PHE A 159 14.33 7.90 -2.55
N ALA A 160 14.56 9.07 -3.12
CA ALA A 160 14.64 10.35 -2.43
C ALA A 160 13.33 10.68 -1.70
N VAL A 161 13.47 11.15 -0.46
CA VAL A 161 12.35 11.57 0.41
C VAL A 161 11.57 12.69 -0.28
N GLY A 162 10.25 12.55 -0.31
CA GLY A 162 9.35 13.48 -1.00
C GLY A 162 8.90 13.00 -2.38
N THR A 163 9.56 12.02 -2.99
CA THR A 163 9.19 11.54 -4.34
C THR A 163 7.78 10.93 -4.33
N PRO A 164 6.80 11.50 -5.07
CA PRO A 164 5.48 10.88 -5.19
C PRO A 164 5.56 9.58 -5.98
N LEU A 165 4.77 8.59 -5.56
CA LEU A 165 4.65 7.33 -6.29
C LEU A 165 3.97 7.55 -7.66
N HIS A 166 4.23 6.67 -8.62
CA HIS A 166 3.68 6.72 -10.00
C HIS A 166 4.11 7.96 -10.81
N THR A 167 5.33 8.44 -10.59
CA THR A 167 5.90 9.59 -11.32
C THR A 167 7.16 9.21 -12.12
N TRP A 168 7.54 10.02 -13.11
CA TRP A 168 8.81 9.86 -13.82
C TRP A 168 10.02 10.05 -12.90
N GLN A 169 9.89 10.87 -11.86
CA GLN A 169 10.88 11.00 -10.79
C GLN A 169 11.11 9.68 -10.06
N LEU A 170 10.06 8.87 -9.80
CA LEU A 170 10.23 7.55 -9.23
C LEU A 170 10.92 6.59 -10.22
N VAL A 171 10.49 6.60 -11.49
CA VAL A 171 11.06 5.74 -12.54
C VAL A 171 12.56 5.95 -12.72
N SER A 172 13.03 7.21 -12.69
CA SER A 172 14.45 7.53 -12.88
C SER A 172 15.35 7.01 -11.75
N GLN A 173 14.78 6.67 -10.59
CA GLN A 173 15.52 6.20 -9.42
C GLN A 173 15.62 4.67 -9.35
N GLY A 174 14.73 3.94 -10.00
CA GLY A 174 14.54 2.49 -9.80
C GLY A 174 15.71 1.58 -10.19
N ARG A 175 16.70 2.09 -10.96
CA ARG A 175 17.91 1.36 -11.36
C ARG A 175 19.20 1.86 -10.68
N THR A 176 19.06 2.78 -9.72
CA THR A 176 20.20 3.39 -9.03
C THR A 176 20.69 2.52 -7.89
N SER A 177 21.89 2.79 -7.39
CA SER A 177 22.40 2.16 -6.17
C SER A 177 21.54 2.46 -4.95
N ILE A 178 20.84 3.61 -4.91
CA ILE A 178 19.88 3.95 -3.86
C ILE A 178 18.76 2.91 -3.82
N ALA A 179 18.13 2.65 -4.97
CA ALA A 179 17.06 1.67 -5.09
C ALA A 179 17.54 0.26 -4.72
N HIS A 180 18.72 -0.15 -5.17
CA HIS A 180 19.27 -1.46 -4.82
C HIS A 180 19.61 -1.60 -3.34
N LYS A 181 20.15 -0.56 -2.70
CA LYS A 181 20.42 -0.55 -1.24
C LYS A 181 19.13 -0.66 -0.43
N GLY A 182 18.11 0.11 -0.79
CA GLY A 182 16.78 0.01 -0.18
C GLY A 182 16.16 -1.38 -0.40
N MET A 183 16.24 -1.92 -1.61
CA MET A 183 15.75 -3.27 -1.92
C MET A 183 16.45 -4.36 -1.08
N LEU A 184 17.78 -4.26 -0.92
CA LEU A 184 18.54 -5.20 -0.09
C LEU A 184 18.18 -5.09 1.39
N LEU A 185 17.93 -3.87 1.89
CA LEU A 185 17.42 -3.68 3.25
C LEU A 185 16.05 -4.36 3.43
N ALA A 186 15.12 -4.14 2.49
CA ALA A 186 13.80 -4.78 2.54
C ALA A 186 13.90 -6.31 2.54
N ALA A 187 14.77 -6.87 1.69
CA ALA A 187 15.01 -8.31 1.62
C ALA A 187 15.57 -8.86 2.95
N LYS A 188 16.55 -8.17 3.55
CA LYS A 188 17.12 -8.54 4.85
C LYS A 188 16.07 -8.48 5.96
N THR A 189 15.27 -7.43 5.99
CA THR A 189 14.17 -7.26 6.96
C THR A 189 13.19 -8.42 6.85
N MET A 190 12.64 -8.71 5.66
CA MET A 190 11.71 -9.83 5.46
C MET A 190 12.32 -11.19 5.84
N ALA A 191 13.59 -11.41 5.47
CA ALA A 191 14.29 -12.65 5.80
C ALA A 191 14.49 -12.80 7.32
N ALA A 192 14.92 -11.74 8.01
CA ALA A 192 15.10 -11.76 9.46
C ALA A 192 13.77 -11.93 10.21
N THR A 193 12.69 -11.27 9.77
CA THR A 193 11.34 -11.49 10.32
C THR A 193 10.92 -12.94 10.16
N THR A 194 11.17 -13.53 8.99
CA THR A 194 10.88 -14.94 8.72
C THR A 194 11.67 -15.86 9.65
N VAL A 195 12.98 -15.64 9.80
CA VAL A 195 13.82 -16.40 10.73
C VAL A 195 13.30 -16.30 12.17
N ASN A 196 12.90 -15.11 12.62
CA ASN A 196 12.32 -14.93 13.95
C ASN A 196 11.06 -15.78 14.15
N LEU A 197 10.16 -15.85 13.16
CA LEU A 197 8.97 -16.70 13.21
C LEU A 197 9.31 -18.21 13.26
N PHE A 198 10.40 -18.64 12.62
CA PHE A 198 10.84 -20.03 12.66
C PHE A 198 11.51 -20.40 13.99
N LEU A 199 12.19 -19.46 14.63
CA LEU A 199 12.90 -19.68 15.90
C LEU A 199 12.00 -19.51 17.12
N ASP A 200 10.96 -18.67 17.03
CA ASP A 200 10.01 -18.40 18.10
C ASP A 200 8.61 -18.88 17.73
N SER A 201 8.27 -20.09 18.18
CA SER A 201 6.94 -20.66 17.98
C SER A 201 5.83 -19.88 18.70
N GLY A 202 6.16 -19.16 19.78
CA GLY A 202 5.22 -18.32 20.51
C GLY A 202 4.78 -17.13 19.65
N LEU A 203 5.75 -16.43 19.07
CA LEU A 203 5.49 -15.33 18.12
C LEU A 203 4.61 -15.77 16.95
N LEU A 204 4.90 -16.94 16.35
CA LEU A 204 4.08 -17.48 15.26
C LEU A 204 2.63 -17.76 15.71
N GLN A 205 2.45 -18.33 16.90
CA GLN A 205 1.12 -18.60 17.45
C GLN A 205 0.36 -17.31 17.74
N GLU A 206 1.01 -16.29 18.28
CA GLU A 206 0.41 -14.97 18.53
C GLU A 206 -0.07 -14.32 17.22
N CYS A 207 0.77 -14.33 16.17
CA CYS A 207 0.38 -13.85 14.83
C CYS A 207 -0.86 -14.58 14.29
N GLN A 208 -0.90 -15.91 14.43
CA GLN A 208 -2.02 -16.74 13.98
C GLN A 208 -3.30 -16.45 14.78
N GLN A 209 -3.19 -16.33 16.10
CA GLN A 209 -4.32 -16.04 16.99
C GLN A 209 -4.92 -14.66 16.71
N GLU A 210 -4.09 -13.62 16.56
CA GLU A 210 -4.54 -12.27 16.22
C GLU A 210 -5.34 -12.26 14.90
N HIS A 211 -4.82 -12.91 13.86
CA HIS A 211 -5.53 -13.02 12.58
C HIS A 211 -6.84 -13.81 12.73
N GLN A 212 -6.82 -14.94 13.44
CA GLN A 212 -7.99 -15.79 13.63
C GLN A 212 -9.13 -15.05 14.33
N GLN A 213 -8.82 -14.26 15.37
CA GLN A 213 -9.81 -13.46 16.10
C GLN A 213 -10.60 -12.52 15.19
N VAL A 214 -9.94 -11.90 14.20
CA VAL A 214 -10.63 -11.06 13.22
C VAL A 214 -11.44 -11.91 12.26
N THR A 215 -10.83 -12.95 11.66
CA THR A 215 -11.51 -13.76 10.63
C THR A 215 -12.67 -14.62 11.14
N ASP A 216 -12.70 -14.94 12.44
CA ASP A 216 -13.83 -15.63 13.09
C ASP A 216 -15.07 -14.74 13.18
N THR A 217 -14.87 -13.42 13.35
CA THR A 217 -15.96 -12.45 13.45
C THR A 217 -16.32 -11.84 12.09
N GLN A 218 -15.35 -11.74 11.18
CA GLN A 218 -15.51 -11.21 9.84
C GLN A 218 -14.83 -12.15 8.81
N PRO A 219 -15.56 -13.17 8.31
CA PRO A 219 -14.99 -14.10 7.35
C PRO A 219 -14.69 -13.41 6.02
N TYR A 220 -13.58 -13.81 5.39
CA TYR A 220 -13.20 -13.31 4.08
C TYR A 220 -14.18 -13.73 2.99
N HIS A 221 -14.69 -12.73 2.25
CA HIS A 221 -15.45 -12.92 1.02
C HIS A 221 -14.67 -12.30 -0.14
N CYS A 222 -14.25 -13.14 -1.09
CA CYS A 222 -13.58 -12.65 -2.30
C CYS A 222 -14.54 -11.73 -3.07
N PRO A 223 -14.15 -10.48 -3.36
CA PRO A 223 -15.02 -9.53 -4.04
C PRO A 223 -15.17 -9.81 -5.54
N ILE A 224 -14.36 -10.71 -6.08
CA ILE A 224 -14.43 -11.13 -7.47
C ILE A 224 -15.48 -12.25 -7.60
N PRO A 225 -16.52 -12.06 -8.44
CA PRO A 225 -17.53 -13.11 -8.66
C PRO A 225 -16.91 -14.41 -9.19
N LYS A 226 -17.43 -15.56 -8.74
CA LYS A 226 -16.88 -16.90 -9.07
C LYS A 226 -16.83 -17.22 -10.57
N ASN A 227 -17.67 -16.59 -11.37
CA ASN A 227 -17.76 -16.78 -12.82
C ASN A 227 -16.79 -15.87 -13.59
N VAL A 228 -16.12 -14.93 -12.93
CA VAL A 228 -15.11 -14.07 -13.55
C VAL A 228 -13.79 -14.82 -13.62
N THR A 229 -13.26 -14.95 -14.83
CA THR A 229 -11.93 -15.50 -15.09
C THR A 229 -10.99 -14.40 -15.61
N PRO A 230 -9.66 -14.53 -15.41
CA PRO A 230 -8.71 -13.61 -16.00
C PRO A 230 -8.96 -13.44 -17.51
N SER A 231 -8.92 -12.20 -17.99
CA SER A 231 -9.02 -11.97 -19.43
C SER A 231 -7.77 -12.55 -20.09
N PRO A 232 -7.89 -13.30 -21.20
CA PRO A 232 -6.72 -13.68 -21.98
C PRO A 232 -5.98 -12.41 -22.40
N LEU A 233 -4.65 -12.41 -22.27
CA LEU A 233 -3.80 -11.35 -22.80
C LEU A 233 -4.11 -11.20 -24.30
N LYS A 234 -4.56 -10.01 -24.71
CA LYS A 234 -4.76 -9.67 -26.12
C LYS A 234 -3.44 -9.25 -26.76
#